data_AF-A0AB34U2A2-F1
#
_entry.id   AF-A0AB34U2A2-F1
#
_cell.length_a   1.000
_cell.length_b   1.000
_cell.length_c   1.000
_cell.angle_alpha   90.00
_cell.angle_beta   90.00
_cell.angle_gamma   90.00
#
_symmetry.space_group_name_H-M   'P 1'
#
loop_
_entity.id
_entity.type
_entity.pdbx_description
1 polymer ?
#
loop_
_entity_poly.entity_id
_entity_poly.type
_entity_poly.pdbx_seq_one_letter_code
_entity_poly.pdbx_strand_id
1 'polypeptide(L)' 'MKVRALASLSGAVGDQNTGDEFSVDAATAKSLIDRGLVEEVKDTPAAKADKPKE' A
#
# COMPACT_ATOMS: atom_id res chain seq x y z
N MET A 1 -8.78 2.37 6.79
CA MET A 1 -7.35 2.45 7.15
C MET A 1 -6.57 2.72 5.88
N LYS A 2 -5.72 3.75 5.87
CA LYS A 2 -4.88 4.02 4.70
C LYS A 2 -3.69 3.08 4.72
N VAL A 3 -3.43 2.48 3.57
CA VAL A 3 -2.29 1.58 3.36
C VAL A 3 -1.63 1.92 2.04
N ARG A 4 -0.35 1.59 1.94
CA ARG A 4 0.47 1.77 0.75
C ARG A 4 0.88 0.42 0.21
N ALA A 5 0.60 0.14 -1.06
CA ALA A 5 1.07 -1.08 -1.70
C ALA A 5 2.61 -1.12 -1.73
N LEU A 6 3.20 -2.19 -1.20
CA LEU A 6 4.65 -2.44 -1.29
C LEU A 6 5.01 -3.26 -2.54
N ALA A 7 4.01 -3.87 -3.17
CA ALA A 7 4.11 -4.61 -4.41
C ALA A 7 2.92 -4.27 -5.32
N SER A 8 3.00 -4.62 -6.61
CA SER A 8 1.83 -4.58 -7.49
C SER A 8 0.78 -5.56 -7.00
N LEU A 9 -0.32 -5.05 -6.45
CA LEU A 9 -1.47 -5.83 -6.05
C LEU A 9 -2.49 -5.77 -7.16
N SER A 10 -3.01 -6.92 -7.55
CA SER A 10 -4.13 -7.03 -8.46
C SER A 10 -5.09 -8.08 -7.89
N GLY A 11 -6.39 -7.80 -7.91
CA GLY A 11 -7.42 -8.69 -7.37
C GLY A 11 -8.39 -7.99 -6.42
N ALA A 12 -8.55 -8.53 -5.20
CA ALA A 12 -9.60 -8.14 -4.26
C ALA A 12 -9.61 -6.66 -3.84
N VAL A 13 -8.50 -5.94 -4.04
CA VAL A 13 -8.36 -4.49 -3.74
C VAL A 13 -8.25 -3.63 -5.01
N GLY A 14 -8.47 -4.22 -6.19
CA GLY A 14 -8.22 -3.60 -7.48
C GLY A 14 -6.74 -3.64 -7.88
N ASP A 15 -6.44 -3.01 -9.01
CA ASP A 15 -5.07 -2.82 -9.49
C ASP A 15 -4.42 -1.65 -8.72
N GLN A 16 -3.50 -2.00 -7.83
CA GLN A 16 -2.71 -1.08 -7.04
C GLN A 16 -1.24 -1.32 -7.35
N ASN A 17 -0.53 -0.28 -7.76
CA ASN A 17 0.88 -0.42 -8.07
C ASN A 17 1.73 -0.32 -6.80
N THR A 18 2.96 -0.82 -6.87
CA THR A 18 3.96 -0.54 -5.83
C THR A 18 4.08 0.97 -5.61
N GLY A 19 3.87 1.38 -4.38
CA GLY A 19 3.91 2.75 -3.92
C GLY A 19 2.54 3.46 -3.91
N ASP A 20 1.49 2.84 -4.46
CA ASP A 20 0.14 3.41 -4.50
C ASP A 20 -0.51 3.39 -3.11
N GLU A 21 -1.22 4.46 -2.77
CA GLU A 21 -1.83 4.66 -1.45
C GLU A 21 -3.35 4.57 -1.56
N PHE A 22 -3.95 3.62 -0.85
CA PHE A 22 -5.38 3.37 -0.91
C PHE A 22 -5.96 3.10 0.48
N SER A 23 -7.27 3.27 0.58
CA SER A 23 -7.99 3.07 1.83
C SER A 23 -8.75 1.76 1.80
N VAL A 24 -8.51 0.90 2.78
CA VAL A 24 -9.23 -0.38 2.96
C VAL A 24 -9.69 -0.54 4.41
N ASP A 25 -10.56 -1.51 4.66
CA ASP A 25 -10.98 -1.89 6.01
C ASP A 25 -9.80 -2.32 6.88
N ALA A 26 -9.91 -2.11 8.20
CA ALA A 26 -8.84 -2.46 9.14
C ALA A 26 -8.49 -3.96 9.12
N ALA A 27 -9.48 -4.83 8.89
CA ALA A 27 -9.26 -6.27 8.74
C ALA A 27 -8.41 -6.57 7.49
N THR A 28 -8.78 -6.01 6.35
CA THR A 28 -8.07 -6.17 5.07
C THR A 28 -6.67 -5.58 5.14
N ALA A 29 -6.53 -4.36 5.67
CA ALA A 29 -5.23 -3.72 5.91
C ALA A 29 -4.33 -4.63 6.74
N LYS A 30 -4.81 -5.12 7.88
CA LYS A 30 -4.02 -5.95 8.78
C LYS A 30 -3.57 -7.25 8.13
N SER A 31 -4.43 -7.92 7.36
CA SER A 31 -4.05 -9.11 6.59
C SER A 31 -3.03 -8.81 5.48
N LEU A 32 -3.11 -7.66 4.83
CA LEU A 32 -2.15 -7.27 3.81
C LEU A 32 -0.80 -6.85 4.42
N ILE A 33 -0.81 -6.18 5.57
CA ILE A 33 0.38 -5.77 6.32
C ILE A 33 1.09 -7.01 6.88
N ASP A 34 0.35 -7.94 7.47
CA ASP A 34 0.89 -9.20 8.00
C ASP A 34 1.59 -10.03 6.92
N ARG A 35 1.08 -9.96 5.68
CA ARG A 35 1.66 -10.60 4.50
C ARG A 35 2.79 -9.78 3.85
N GLY A 36 3.07 -8.56 4.32
CA GLY A 36 4.07 -7.66 3.73
C GLY A 36 3.69 -7.13 2.34
N LEU A 37 2.40 -7.15 1.98
CA LEU A 37 1.89 -6.68 0.70
C LEU A 37 1.60 -5.18 0.69
N VAL A 38 1.24 -4.63 1.85
CA VAL A 38 1.02 -3.20 2.05
C VAL A 38 1.65 -2.71 3.35
N GLU A 39 1.84 -1.41 3.48
CA GLU A 39 2.33 -0.73 4.67
C GLU A 39 1.24 0.21 5.22
N GLU A 40 1.07 0.27 6.54
CA GLU A 40 0.10 1.17 7.16
C GLU A 40 0.56 2.63 7.03
N VAL A 41 -0.22 3.47 6.33
CA VAL A 41 0.08 4.90 6.19
C VAL A 41 -0.51 5.64 7.40
N LYS A 42 0.23 5.65 8.51
CA LYS A 42 -0.04 6.50 9.68
C LYS A 42 0.69 7.83 9.53
N ASP A 43 0.04 8.83 8.92
CA ASP A 43 0.29 10.29 8.96
C ASP A 43 1.76 10.77 9.05
N THR A 44 2.71 9.93 8.68
CA THR A 44 4.08 10.28 8.43
C THR A 44 4.08 10.43 6.93
N PRO A 45 4.32 11.64 6.38
CA PRO A 45 4.34 11.82 4.95
C PRO A 45 5.35 10.82 4.41
N ALA A 46 4.85 9.76 3.77
CA ALA A 46 5.68 8.75 3.16
C ALA A 46 6.26 9.41 1.90
N ALA A 47 7.25 10.26 2.14
CA ALA A 47 8.20 10.69 1.15
C ALA A 47 8.79 9.40 0.58
N LYS A 48 8.32 9.06 -0.63
CA LYS A 48 9.04 8.37 -1.71
C LYS A 48 8.02 7.85 -2.71
N ALA A 49 7.45 8.73 -3.50
CA ALA A 49 7.35 8.47 -4.92
C ALA A 49 8.74 8.75 -5.54
N ASP A 50 9.80 8.14 -5.02
CA ASP A 50 11.09 8.13 -5.68
C ASP A 50 11.06 6.90 -6.58
N LYS A 51 10.51 7.12 -7.76
CA LYS A 51 10.70 6.27 -8.91
C LYS A 51 12.00 6.76 -9.53
N PRO A 52 13.18 6.16 -9.28
CA PRO A 52 14.31 6.39 -10.15
C PRO A 52 13.92 5.72 -11.47
N LYS A 53 13.48 6.52 -12.43
CA LYS A 53 13.47 6.12 -13.83
C LYS A 53 14.36 7.13 -14.55
N GLU A 54 15.47 6.57 -15.02
CA GLU A 54 16.59 7.17 -15.77
C GLU A 54 16.23 8.33 -16.71
#